data_AF-A0A7Z9GYA1-F1
#
_entry.id   AF-A0A7Z9GYA1-F1
#
_cell.length_a   1.000
_cell.length_b   1.000
_cell.length_c   1.000
_cell.angle_alpha   90.00
_cell.angle_beta   90.00
_cell.angle_gamma   90.00
#
_symmetry.space_group_name_H-M   'P 1'
#
loop_
_entity.id
_entity.type
_entity.pdbx_description
1 polymer ?
#
loop_
_entity_poly.entity_id
_entity_poly.type
_entity_poly.pdbx_seq_one_letter_code
_entity_poly.pdbx_strand_id
1 'polypeptide(L)'
;MGTMTDRAVNKSSQPTSSSQRNGILPLSVNSRSIGIAWALLVLYLVFFFWSDKFHQAVCWLLLVPDELILQWTGGDWLRLSLLDRLPLLLLASGMILSASALGRLVLRPTGLLGELTRAEGVLFSVAIGLSCLSLCTLALGWAGWLQTGSLFLCLLGAPVLIEVICMNCGSTKPQVVGSTTEGATGSRASGSLSANWLWLLAPLTLIVLLGGMLPPQDFDVREYHLQVPKEWYQGGRIEFLPHNVYGNMPLGAEVLSIPAMAIWPGENGWWWGAMVGKTILASFGLLTTGAIYLFGRRWFSDTAALVAAIVFLATPWVLHVCLNGLVEMAVAFYGLMAVYATLLWRQQPERLAWPGLAGFLAGSAVACKYPAVLLIVFPLLIYLAVHAGRRAPTVILVFTVTVSLACGLWFAKNIVMTGNPTYPLLSDWFGGESRSAERTGQWQRAHQVPRDPAGRRYSVVQLWGSLGQFAGRSRWQSPLLIPLALLGVMWGRRRREVLGLAALIAYTLLAWWLLTHRIERFWVPVLPLLALLAGLGSVQLCRVGLSVTLP
;
A
#
# COMPACT_ATOMS: atom_id res chain seq x y z
N MET A 1 -21.84 -75.25 -33.40
CA MET A 1 -21.57 -74.66 -34.72
C MET A 1 -22.20 -73.27 -34.73
N GLY A 2 -21.54 -72.12 -34.65
CA GLY A 2 -20.14 -71.67 -34.68
C GLY A 2 -20.25 -70.18 -35.05
N THR A 3 -20.15 -69.24 -34.10
CA THR A 3 -18.99 -68.40 -33.77
C THR A 3 -18.33 -67.69 -34.96
N MET A 4 -18.32 -66.34 -34.92
CA MET A 4 -17.28 -65.37 -35.39
C MET A 4 -17.97 -64.00 -35.61
N THR A 5 -17.49 -62.82 -35.23
CA THR A 5 -16.25 -62.35 -34.56
C THR A 5 -16.42 -60.88 -34.14
N ASP A 6 -15.59 -60.48 -33.17
CA ASP A 6 -15.41 -59.17 -32.55
C ASP A 6 -15.32 -57.92 -33.46
N ARG A 7 -15.75 -56.78 -32.91
CA ARG A 7 -14.86 -55.61 -32.69
C ARG A 7 -15.48 -54.60 -31.70
N ALA A 8 -15.02 -54.67 -30.47
CA ALA A 8 -15.15 -53.60 -29.48
C ALA A 8 -14.22 -52.44 -29.86
N VAL A 9 -14.78 -51.25 -30.05
CA VAL A 9 -14.01 -50.00 -30.11
C VAL A 9 -14.17 -49.26 -28.79
N ASN A 10 -13.03 -49.12 -28.14
CA ASN A 10 -12.73 -48.43 -26.89
C ASN A 10 -13.35 -47.02 -26.84
N LYS A 11 -14.32 -46.77 -25.94
CA LYS A 11 -14.73 -45.41 -25.55
C LYS A 11 -13.76 -44.94 -24.46
N SER A 12 -12.71 -44.23 -24.85
CA SER A 12 -11.87 -43.47 -23.93
C SER A 12 -12.68 -42.31 -23.34
N SER A 13 -12.85 -42.34 -22.03
CA SER A 13 -13.40 -41.28 -21.21
C SER A 13 -12.45 -40.08 -21.21
N GLN A 14 -12.78 -39.05 -22.00
CA GLN A 14 -12.17 -37.73 -21.83
C GLN A 14 -12.68 -37.10 -20.52
N PRO A 15 -11.81 -36.61 -19.62
CA PRO A 15 -12.25 -35.83 -18.48
C PRO A 15 -12.72 -34.46 -18.96
N THR A 16 -13.96 -34.14 -18.65
CA THR A 16 -14.57 -32.82 -18.86
C THR A 16 -13.82 -31.78 -18.05
N SER A 17 -12.85 -31.11 -18.68
CA SER A 17 -12.21 -29.91 -18.15
C SER A 17 -13.24 -28.78 -18.14
N SER A 18 -13.86 -28.59 -16.98
CA SER A 18 -14.66 -27.42 -16.65
C SER A 18 -13.76 -26.19 -16.55
N SER A 19 -13.26 -25.71 -17.69
CA SER A 19 -12.71 -24.35 -17.79
C SER A 19 -13.88 -23.37 -17.66
N GLN A 20 -14.20 -22.99 -16.42
CA GLN A 20 -14.98 -21.79 -16.14
C GLN A 20 -14.22 -20.59 -16.70
N ARG A 21 -14.47 -20.28 -17.98
CA ARG A 21 -14.13 -19.01 -18.60
C ARG A 21 -14.86 -17.92 -17.84
N ASN A 22 -14.14 -17.21 -16.97
CA ASN A 22 -14.57 -15.93 -16.40
C ASN A 22 -14.58 -14.87 -17.52
N GLY A 23 -15.53 -15.01 -18.45
CA GLY A 23 -15.91 -13.90 -19.32
C GLY A 23 -16.44 -12.77 -18.45
N ILE A 24 -15.92 -11.56 -18.66
CA ILE A 24 -16.43 -10.33 -18.07
C ILE A 24 -17.86 -10.15 -18.59
N LEU A 25 -18.84 -10.74 -17.89
CA LEU A 25 -20.25 -10.50 -18.18
C LEU A 25 -20.51 -9.00 -17.94
N PRO A 26 -20.92 -8.24 -18.96
CA PRO A 26 -21.31 -6.85 -18.76
C PRO A 26 -22.49 -6.85 -17.78
N LEU A 27 -22.28 -6.21 -16.63
CA LEU A 27 -23.36 -5.97 -15.68
C LEU A 27 -24.37 -5.07 -16.39
N SER A 28 -25.56 -5.59 -16.71
CA SER A 28 -26.65 -4.79 -17.27
C SER A 28 -27.18 -3.87 -16.19
N VAL A 29 -26.74 -2.61 -16.20
CA VAL A 29 -27.22 -1.56 -15.31
C VAL A 29 -28.35 -0.81 -16.03
N ASN A 30 -29.54 -0.72 -15.41
CA ASN A 30 -30.69 -0.04 -16.00
C ASN A 30 -30.48 1.48 -16.01
N SER A 31 -30.86 2.19 -17.08
CA SER A 31 -30.72 3.65 -17.25
C SER A 31 -31.28 4.46 -16.08
N ARG A 32 -32.43 4.06 -15.50
CA ARG A 32 -32.99 4.69 -14.29
C ARG A 32 -32.02 4.67 -13.11
N SER A 33 -31.32 3.57 -12.90
CA SER A 33 -30.37 3.44 -11.79
C SER A 33 -29.13 4.33 -11.96
N ILE A 34 -28.78 4.69 -13.20
CA ILE A 34 -27.68 5.60 -13.50
C ILE A 34 -28.09 7.05 -13.32
N GLY A 35 -29.32 7.42 -13.73
CA GLY A 35 -29.87 8.74 -13.42
C GLY A 35 -29.90 9.01 -11.91
N ILE A 36 -30.32 8.01 -11.12
CA ILE A 36 -30.26 8.07 -9.66
C ILE A 36 -28.82 8.19 -9.17
N ALA A 37 -27.87 7.42 -9.72
CA ALA A 37 -26.47 7.50 -9.34
C ALA A 37 -25.86 8.89 -9.59
N TRP A 38 -26.16 9.53 -10.73
CA TRP A 38 -25.74 10.89 -11.02
C TRP A 38 -26.38 11.91 -10.07
N ALA A 39 -27.68 11.79 -9.80
CA ALA A 39 -28.36 12.66 -8.83
C ALA A 39 -27.72 12.53 -7.43
N LEU A 40 -27.43 11.31 -6.98
CA LEU A 40 -26.75 11.06 -5.71
C LEU A 40 -25.32 11.61 -5.69
N LEU A 41 -24.58 11.50 -6.80
CA LEU A 41 -23.24 12.08 -6.92
C LEU A 41 -23.30 13.61 -6.83
N VAL A 42 -24.25 14.26 -7.51
CA VAL A 42 -24.44 15.72 -7.43
C VAL A 42 -24.81 16.15 -6.00
N LEU A 43 -25.76 15.46 -5.36
CA LEU A 43 -26.13 15.73 -3.97
C LEU A 43 -24.94 15.56 -3.01
N TYR A 44 -24.13 14.51 -3.22
CA TYR A 44 -22.90 14.29 -2.48
C TYR A 44 -21.89 15.43 -2.69
N LEU A 45 -21.69 15.89 -3.92
CA LEU A 45 -20.75 16.98 -4.22
C LEU A 45 -21.21 18.29 -3.56
N VAL A 46 -22.51 18.59 -3.60
CA VAL A 46 -23.08 19.74 -2.88
C VAL A 46 -22.78 19.60 -1.38
N PHE A 47 -23.08 18.45 -0.77
CA PHE A 47 -22.73 18.19 0.62
C PHE A 47 -21.23 18.35 0.91
N PHE A 48 -20.36 17.79 0.07
CA PHE A 48 -18.91 17.82 0.24
C PHE A 48 -18.38 19.24 0.27
N PHE A 49 -18.71 20.06 -0.74
CA PHE A 49 -18.28 21.45 -0.81
C PHE A 49 -18.95 22.33 0.25
N TRP A 50 -20.18 22.03 0.67
CA TRP A 50 -20.82 22.78 1.77
C TRP A 50 -20.33 22.40 3.16
N SER A 51 -19.76 21.20 3.32
CA SER A 51 -19.43 20.67 4.63
C SER A 51 -18.21 21.30 5.30
N ASP A 52 -17.31 21.90 4.51
CA ASP A 52 -16.07 22.49 5.02
C ASP A 52 -15.66 23.72 4.19
N LYS A 53 -15.23 24.79 4.87
CA LYS A 53 -14.81 26.04 4.21
C LYS A 53 -13.56 25.85 3.36
N PHE A 54 -12.68 24.92 3.71
CA PHE A 54 -11.50 24.57 2.93
C PHE A 54 -11.90 23.98 1.58
N HIS A 55 -12.92 23.11 1.53
CA HIS A 55 -13.41 22.58 0.25
C HIS A 55 -13.91 23.72 -0.66
N GLN A 56 -14.58 24.72 -0.10
CA GLN A 56 -15.01 25.92 -0.85
C GLN A 56 -13.81 26.74 -1.32
N ALA A 57 -12.81 26.93 -0.46
CA ALA A 57 -11.59 27.66 -0.77
C ALA A 57 -10.81 27.05 -1.94
N VAL A 58 -10.82 25.73 -2.11
CA VAL A 58 -10.15 25.07 -3.25
C VAL A 58 -10.72 25.52 -4.59
N CYS A 59 -12.03 25.78 -4.68
CA CYS A 59 -12.63 26.33 -5.89
C CYS A 59 -12.10 27.73 -6.22
N TRP A 60 -11.80 28.54 -5.20
CA TRP A 60 -11.20 29.86 -5.37
C TRP A 60 -9.75 29.77 -5.83
N LEU A 61 -8.96 28.83 -5.31
CA LEU A 61 -7.57 28.63 -5.72
C LEU A 61 -7.43 28.30 -7.21
N LEU A 62 -8.42 27.63 -7.81
CA LEU A 62 -8.46 27.39 -9.26
C LEU A 62 -8.64 28.68 -10.09
N LEU A 63 -9.15 29.75 -9.48
CA LEU A 63 -9.37 31.04 -10.14
C LEU A 63 -8.19 32.00 -9.98
N VAL A 64 -7.23 31.69 -9.08
CA VAL A 64 -6.03 32.51 -8.83
C VAL A 64 -4.73 31.70 -8.95
N PRO A 65 -4.49 31.01 -10.08
CA PRO A 65 -3.30 30.18 -10.25
C PRO A 65 -1.99 30.98 -10.14
N ASP A 66 -2.00 32.24 -10.60
CA ASP A 66 -0.83 33.12 -10.56
C ASP A 66 -0.42 33.46 -9.13
N GLU A 67 -1.38 33.75 -8.24
CA GLU A 67 -1.10 34.01 -6.82
C GLU A 67 -0.54 32.76 -6.12
N LEU A 68 -1.06 31.58 -6.45
CA LEU A 68 -0.56 30.32 -5.89
C LEU A 68 0.91 30.08 -6.29
N ILE A 69 1.22 30.30 -7.57
CA ILE A 69 2.57 30.19 -8.10
C ILE A 69 3.49 31.22 -7.44
N LEU A 70 3.06 32.48 -7.33
CA LEU A 70 3.82 33.55 -6.68
C LEU A 70 4.11 33.24 -5.20
N GLN A 71 3.15 32.66 -4.48
CA GLN A 71 3.35 32.23 -3.09
C GLN A 71 4.38 31.11 -3.00
N TRP A 72 4.41 30.17 -3.95
CA TRP A 72 5.37 29.07 -3.97
C TRP A 72 6.79 29.52 -4.31
N THR A 73 6.92 30.50 -5.21
CA THR A 73 8.23 31.04 -5.62
C THR A 73 8.72 32.17 -4.69
N GLY A 74 7.84 32.71 -3.85
CA GLY A 74 8.09 33.94 -3.10
C GLY A 74 8.33 35.14 -4.04
N GLY A 75 7.74 35.11 -5.24
CA GLY A 75 7.95 36.11 -6.30
C GLY A 75 9.25 35.96 -7.08
N ASP A 76 10.08 34.96 -6.79
CA ASP A 76 11.40 34.77 -7.40
C ASP A 76 11.60 33.32 -7.88
N TRP A 77 11.49 33.12 -9.19
CA TRP A 77 11.68 31.83 -9.84
C TRP A 77 13.09 31.26 -9.67
N LEU A 78 14.10 32.10 -9.41
CA LEU A 78 15.48 31.63 -9.20
C LEU A 78 15.63 30.85 -7.89
N ARG A 79 14.68 31.00 -6.96
CA ARG A 79 14.63 30.21 -5.71
C ARG A 79 14.18 28.76 -5.95
N LEU A 80 13.56 28.46 -7.09
CA LEU A 80 13.16 27.12 -7.50
C LEU A 80 14.33 26.39 -8.18
N SER A 81 15.37 26.05 -7.40
CA SER A 81 16.46 25.22 -7.90
C SER A 81 16.04 23.74 -7.93
N LEU A 82 15.49 23.31 -9.07
CA LEU A 82 15.10 21.91 -9.29
C LEU A 82 16.32 20.98 -9.36
N LEU A 83 17.48 21.48 -9.79
CA LEU A 83 18.70 20.70 -9.92
C LEU A 83 19.26 20.28 -8.55
N ASP A 84 19.04 21.06 -7.50
CA ASP A 84 19.43 20.70 -6.13
C ASP A 84 18.71 19.44 -5.62
N ARG A 85 17.60 19.06 -6.27
CA ARG A 85 16.82 17.85 -5.96
C ARG A 85 17.35 16.61 -6.66
N LEU A 86 18.19 16.77 -7.69
CA LEU A 86 18.67 15.65 -8.50
C LEU A 86 19.47 14.62 -7.67
N PRO A 87 20.41 15.01 -6.78
CA PRO A 87 21.14 14.04 -5.97
C PRO A 87 20.22 13.21 -5.05
N LEU A 88 19.19 13.84 -4.47
CA LEU A 88 18.19 13.16 -3.65
C LEU A 88 17.41 12.14 -4.47
N LEU A 89 16.93 12.55 -5.65
CA LEU A 89 16.16 11.70 -6.54
C LEU A 89 16.99 10.53 -7.07
N LEU A 90 18.24 10.77 -7.45
CA LEU A 90 19.14 9.72 -7.95
C LEU A 90 19.43 8.67 -6.88
N LEU A 91 19.75 9.07 -5.65
CA LEU A 91 20.02 8.10 -4.58
C LEU A 91 18.76 7.34 -4.17
N ALA A 92 17.61 8.02 -4.03
CA ALA A 92 16.33 7.36 -3.73
C ALA A 92 15.95 6.35 -4.83
N SER A 93 16.07 6.74 -6.10
CA SER A 93 15.80 5.87 -7.25
C SER A 93 16.76 4.69 -7.30
N GLY A 94 18.07 4.94 -7.08
CA GLY A 94 19.08 3.91 -6.98
C GLY A 94 18.77 2.88 -5.91
N MET A 95 18.36 3.32 -4.71
CA MET A 95 17.94 2.44 -3.63
C MET A 95 16.70 1.61 -3.97
N ILE A 96 15.69 2.19 -4.64
CA ILE A 96 14.49 1.46 -5.09
C ILE A 96 14.86 0.43 -6.18
N LEU A 97 15.77 0.76 -7.09
CA LEU A 97 16.28 -0.16 -8.12
C LEU A 97 17.07 -1.32 -7.49
N SER A 98 17.97 -1.02 -6.54
CA SER A 98 18.70 -2.02 -5.76
C SER A 98 17.75 -2.92 -4.97
N ALA A 99 16.72 -2.35 -4.35
CA ALA A 99 15.66 -3.12 -3.70
C ALA A 99 14.94 -4.01 -4.73
N SER A 100 14.56 -3.50 -5.89
CA SER A 100 13.95 -4.33 -6.94
C SER A 100 14.85 -5.51 -7.34
N ALA A 101 16.17 -5.31 -7.47
CA ALA A 101 17.10 -6.40 -7.76
C ALA A 101 17.14 -7.41 -6.62
N LEU A 102 17.30 -6.94 -5.38
CA LEU A 102 17.30 -7.78 -4.17
C LEU A 102 16.03 -8.63 -4.05
N GLY A 103 14.86 -8.02 -4.17
CA GLY A 103 13.61 -8.76 -4.07
C GLY A 103 13.40 -9.72 -5.24
N ARG A 104 13.92 -9.43 -6.43
CA ARG A 104 13.87 -10.36 -7.56
C ARG A 104 14.72 -11.60 -7.30
N LEU A 105 15.91 -11.44 -6.69
CA LEU A 105 16.76 -12.55 -6.26
C LEU A 105 16.04 -13.42 -5.21
N VAL A 106 15.34 -12.80 -4.26
CA VAL A 106 14.54 -13.50 -3.24
C VAL A 106 13.34 -14.24 -3.85
N LEU A 107 12.67 -13.63 -4.83
CA LEU A 107 11.50 -14.22 -5.48
C LEU A 107 11.85 -15.30 -6.51
N ARG A 108 13.04 -15.25 -7.13
CA ARG A 108 13.47 -16.22 -8.16
C ARG A 108 13.31 -17.70 -7.74
N PRO A 109 13.79 -18.17 -6.57
CA PRO A 109 13.65 -19.57 -6.17
C PRO A 109 12.20 -20.02 -5.96
N THR A 110 11.27 -19.08 -5.75
CA THR A 110 9.85 -19.41 -5.55
C THR A 110 9.13 -19.78 -6.86
N GLY A 111 9.71 -19.44 -8.02
CA GLY A 111 9.08 -19.61 -9.33
C GLY A 111 7.93 -18.64 -9.62
N LEU A 112 7.51 -17.82 -8.65
CA LEU A 112 6.34 -16.93 -8.79
C LEU A 112 6.51 -15.86 -9.87
N LEU A 113 7.75 -15.45 -10.18
CA LEU A 113 8.01 -14.47 -11.23
C LEU A 113 7.55 -14.92 -12.62
N GLY A 114 7.46 -16.25 -12.87
CA GLY A 114 6.92 -16.79 -14.11
C GLY A 114 5.40 -16.73 -14.20
N GLU A 115 4.70 -16.57 -13.07
CA GLU A 115 3.23 -16.48 -12.99
C GLU A 115 2.72 -15.02 -13.04
N LEU A 116 3.65 -14.06 -12.99
CA LEU A 116 3.38 -12.63 -12.96
C LEU A 116 3.71 -11.98 -14.30
N THR A 117 2.98 -10.91 -14.63
CA THR A 117 3.42 -9.98 -15.69
C THR A 117 4.72 -9.31 -15.27
N ARG A 118 5.49 -8.78 -16.24
CA ARG A 118 6.76 -8.07 -15.94
C ARG A 118 6.58 -6.93 -14.93
N ALA A 119 5.51 -6.15 -15.07
CA ALA A 119 5.23 -5.02 -14.18
C ALA A 119 4.84 -5.48 -12.77
N GLU A 120 4.02 -6.53 -12.63
CA GLU A 120 3.72 -7.12 -11.32
C GLU A 120 4.97 -7.71 -10.68
N GLY A 121 5.79 -8.42 -11.46
CA GLY A 121 7.06 -8.99 -11.01
C GLY A 121 8.02 -7.92 -10.47
N VAL A 122 8.17 -6.79 -11.16
CA VAL A 122 8.94 -5.63 -10.67
C VAL A 122 8.36 -5.11 -9.36
N LEU A 123 7.04 -4.90 -9.29
CA LEU A 123 6.41 -4.32 -8.12
C LEU A 123 6.50 -5.23 -6.87
N PHE A 124 6.27 -6.54 -7.02
CA PHE A 124 6.50 -7.51 -5.95
C PHE A 124 7.97 -7.56 -5.55
N SER A 125 8.90 -7.47 -6.52
CA SER A 125 10.33 -7.42 -6.23
C SER A 125 10.73 -6.17 -5.46
N VAL A 126 10.19 -4.99 -5.81
CA VAL A 126 10.40 -3.75 -5.04
C VAL A 126 9.88 -3.90 -3.62
N ALA A 127 8.67 -4.45 -3.43
CA ALA A 127 8.09 -4.64 -2.10
C ALA A 127 8.96 -5.53 -1.21
N ILE A 128 9.34 -6.70 -1.72
CA ILE A 128 10.20 -7.64 -0.99
C ILE A 128 11.58 -7.04 -0.74
N GLY A 129 12.16 -6.41 -1.76
CA GLY A 129 13.45 -5.76 -1.69
C GLY A 129 13.55 -4.68 -0.62
N LEU A 130 12.56 -3.78 -0.56
CA LEU A 130 12.53 -2.72 0.44
C LEU A 130 12.40 -3.30 1.85
N SER A 131 11.60 -4.35 2.03
CA SER A 131 11.51 -5.03 3.33
C SER A 131 12.80 -5.75 3.70
N CYS A 132 13.46 -6.42 2.76
CA CYS A 132 14.75 -7.07 3.01
C CYS A 132 15.84 -6.04 3.34
N LEU A 133 15.89 -4.91 2.61
CA LEU A 133 16.82 -3.81 2.89
C LEU A 133 16.58 -3.23 4.29
N SER A 134 15.31 -3.07 4.69
CA SER A 134 14.93 -2.66 6.05
C SER A 134 15.45 -3.64 7.11
N LEU A 135 15.22 -4.95 6.93
CA LEU A 135 15.69 -5.99 7.85
C LEU A 135 17.21 -6.09 7.93
N CYS A 136 17.91 -5.99 6.79
CA CYS A 136 19.37 -5.95 6.75
C CYS A 136 19.90 -4.72 7.48
N THR A 137 19.28 -3.55 7.30
CA THR A 137 19.64 -2.33 8.02
C THR A 137 19.44 -2.49 9.53
N LEU A 138 18.33 -3.11 9.96
CA LEU A 138 18.08 -3.42 11.37
C LEU A 138 19.16 -4.36 11.94
N ALA A 139 19.51 -5.43 11.22
CA ALA A 139 20.53 -6.39 11.63
C ALA A 139 21.94 -5.75 11.74
N LEU A 140 22.34 -4.96 10.74
CA LEU A 140 23.58 -4.18 10.77
C LEU A 140 23.55 -3.16 11.92
N GLY A 141 22.38 -2.63 12.22
CA GLY A 141 22.17 -1.70 13.33
C GLY A 141 22.38 -2.32 14.70
N TRP A 142 21.92 -3.55 14.93
CA TRP A 142 22.26 -4.28 16.15
C TRP A 142 23.73 -4.63 16.26
N ALA A 143 24.38 -4.92 15.13
CA ALA A 143 25.82 -5.20 15.09
C ALA A 143 26.68 -3.94 15.30
N GLY A 144 26.08 -2.75 15.31
CA GLY A 144 26.79 -1.47 15.50
C GLY A 144 27.53 -0.98 14.26
N TRP A 145 27.01 -1.28 13.06
CA TRP A 145 27.65 -0.94 11.79
C TRP A 145 26.88 0.10 10.97
N LEU A 146 26.07 0.96 11.61
CA LEU A 146 25.27 1.95 10.88
C LEU A 146 26.08 3.05 10.21
N GLN A 147 27.29 3.33 10.67
CA GLN A 147 28.19 4.33 10.08
C GLN A 147 29.08 3.78 8.97
N THR A 148 29.05 2.46 8.76
CA THR A 148 29.94 1.80 7.81
C THR A 148 29.37 1.89 6.39
N GLY A 149 29.52 3.06 5.74
CA GLY A 149 28.97 3.33 4.41
C GLY A 149 29.35 2.30 3.33
N SER A 150 30.54 1.71 3.41
CA SER A 150 30.98 0.64 2.49
C SER A 150 30.10 -0.61 2.55
N LEU A 151 29.58 -0.98 3.73
CA LEU A 151 28.64 -2.11 3.86
C LEU A 151 27.32 -1.80 3.17
N PHE A 152 26.82 -0.57 3.28
CA PHE A 152 25.60 -0.16 2.59
C PHE A 152 25.80 -0.05 1.07
N LEU A 153 26.97 0.42 0.61
CA LEU A 153 27.33 0.36 -0.80
C LEU A 153 27.33 -1.07 -1.33
N CYS A 154 27.90 -2.02 -0.59
CA CYS A 154 27.85 -3.44 -0.94
C CYS A 154 26.42 -3.99 -0.92
N LEU A 155 25.62 -3.64 0.10
CA LEU A 155 24.24 -4.08 0.24
C LEU A 155 23.34 -3.59 -0.90
N LEU A 156 23.59 -2.37 -1.41
CA LEU A 156 22.85 -1.81 -2.54
C LEU A 156 23.42 -2.25 -3.90
N GLY A 157 24.74 -2.40 -4.02
CA GLY A 157 25.42 -2.71 -5.28
C GLY A 157 25.43 -4.20 -5.64
N ALA A 158 25.65 -5.08 -4.67
CA ALA A 158 25.79 -6.52 -4.92
C ALA A 158 24.52 -7.14 -5.53
N PRO A 159 23.29 -6.85 -5.07
CA PRO A 159 22.08 -7.40 -5.69
C PRO A 159 21.94 -7.00 -7.16
N VAL A 160 22.29 -5.75 -7.50
CA VAL A 160 22.25 -5.25 -8.89
C VAL A 160 23.27 -5.99 -9.74
N LEU A 161 24.51 -6.13 -9.27
CA LEU A 161 25.56 -6.85 -9.98
C LEU A 161 25.19 -8.32 -10.21
N ILE A 162 24.71 -9.01 -9.17
CA ILE A 162 24.26 -10.42 -9.27
C ILE A 162 23.11 -10.53 -10.27
N GLU A 163 22.16 -9.59 -10.27
CA GLU A 163 21.05 -9.60 -11.21
C GLU A 163 21.52 -9.44 -12.66
N VAL A 164 22.44 -8.52 -12.92
CA VAL A 164 23.06 -8.34 -14.25
C VAL A 164 23.79 -9.61 -14.70
N ILE A 165 24.54 -10.27 -13.80
CA ILE A 165 25.21 -11.55 -14.09
C ILE A 165 24.18 -12.63 -14.42
N CYS A 166 23.11 -12.77 -13.63
CA CYS A 166 22.05 -13.75 -13.88
C CYS A 166 21.29 -13.51 -15.19
N MET A 167 21.17 -12.25 -15.63
CA MET A 167 20.64 -11.90 -16.96
C MET A 167 21.57 -12.36 -18.08
N ASN A 168 22.88 -12.10 -17.94
CA ASN A 168 23.88 -12.44 -18.96
C ASN A 168 24.16 -13.94 -19.05
N CYS A 169 24.10 -14.68 -17.95
CA CYS A 169 24.34 -16.13 -17.92
C CYS A 169 23.16 -16.98 -18.44
N GLY A 170 22.14 -16.37 -19.07
CA GLY A 170 21.01 -17.10 -19.66
C GLY A 170 20.10 -17.84 -18.66
N SER A 171 20.36 -17.71 -17.36
CA SER A 171 19.54 -18.29 -16.28
C SER A 171 18.17 -17.63 -16.15
N THR A 172 17.93 -16.56 -16.91
CA THR A 172 16.64 -15.88 -17.03
C THR A 172 16.18 -15.90 -18.48
N LYS A 173 15.83 -17.07 -19.02
CA LYS A 173 14.89 -17.08 -20.14
C LYS A 173 13.56 -16.58 -19.58
N PRO A 174 13.05 -15.40 -19.98
CA PRO A 174 11.69 -15.06 -19.64
C PRO A 174 10.83 -16.12 -20.32
N GLN A 175 10.22 -17.02 -19.53
CA GLN A 175 9.04 -17.72 -19.99
C GLN A 175 8.02 -16.61 -20.24
N VAL A 176 7.96 -16.19 -21.51
CA VAL A 176 6.80 -15.49 -22.03
C VAL A 176 5.67 -16.47 -21.82
N VAL A 177 4.95 -16.34 -20.71
CA VAL A 177 3.57 -16.80 -20.67
C VAL A 177 2.95 -16.08 -21.85
N GLY A 178 2.71 -16.84 -22.91
CA GLY A 178 2.06 -16.34 -24.10
C GLY A 178 0.83 -15.61 -23.63
N SER A 179 0.84 -14.28 -23.75
CA SER A 179 -0.40 -13.56 -23.90
C SER A 179 -1.03 -14.20 -25.13
N THR A 180 -1.96 -15.12 -24.91
CA THR A 180 -2.97 -15.46 -25.90
C THR A 180 -3.84 -14.21 -26.07
N THR A 181 -3.25 -13.20 -26.71
CA THR A 181 -3.91 -12.08 -27.35
C THR A 181 -4.27 -12.47 -28.79
N GLU A 182 -4.73 -13.70 -28.97
CA GLU A 182 -5.44 -14.16 -30.15
C GLU A 182 -6.72 -14.84 -29.65
N GLY A 183 -7.83 -14.11 -29.67
CA GLY A 183 -9.11 -14.60 -29.18
C GLY A 183 -9.99 -13.56 -28.46
N ALA A 184 -9.92 -12.28 -28.83
CA ALA A 184 -10.95 -11.31 -28.43
C ALA A 184 -11.05 -10.17 -29.46
N THR A 185 -11.35 -10.50 -30.72
CA THR A 185 -12.07 -9.59 -31.62
C THR A 185 -13.54 -9.50 -31.17
N GLY A 186 -13.73 -9.05 -29.94
CA GLY A 186 -15.03 -8.63 -29.40
C GLY A 186 -14.98 -7.13 -29.22
N SER A 187 -15.54 -6.39 -30.18
CA SER A 187 -15.87 -4.97 -30.15
C SER A 187 -14.98 -4.10 -29.22
N ARG A 188 -13.97 -3.45 -29.81
CA ARG A 188 -13.36 -2.26 -29.19
C ARG A 188 -14.47 -1.23 -29.00
N ALA A 189 -15.07 -1.20 -27.81
CA ALA A 189 -15.95 -0.11 -27.43
C ALA A 189 -15.17 1.20 -27.56
N SER A 190 -15.70 2.10 -28.38
CA SER A 190 -15.17 3.40 -28.81
C SER A 190 -15.01 4.44 -27.67
N GLY A 191 -14.46 4.05 -26.51
CA GLY A 191 -14.35 4.94 -25.35
C GLY A 191 -13.52 4.41 -24.17
N SER A 192 -12.69 3.38 -24.35
CA SER A 192 -11.85 2.84 -23.27
C SER A 192 -10.61 3.72 -23.06
N LEU A 193 -10.49 4.37 -21.89
CA LEU A 193 -9.21 4.97 -21.47
C LEU A 193 -8.17 3.84 -21.38
N SER A 194 -7.23 3.81 -22.32
CA SER A 194 -6.13 2.85 -22.36
C SER A 194 -4.93 3.36 -21.55
N ALA A 195 -3.84 2.58 -21.50
CA ALA A 195 -2.56 2.99 -20.92
C ALA A 195 -2.02 4.33 -21.47
N ASN A 196 -2.52 4.78 -22.63
CA ASN A 196 -2.18 6.07 -23.24
C ASN A 196 -2.53 7.27 -22.35
N TRP A 197 -3.40 7.11 -21.35
CA TRP A 197 -3.80 8.18 -20.43
C TRP A 197 -3.05 8.18 -19.10
N LEU A 198 -2.03 7.34 -18.94
CA LEU A 198 -1.19 7.31 -17.74
C LEU A 198 -0.45 8.64 -17.51
N TRP A 199 -0.27 9.47 -18.53
CA TRP A 199 0.32 10.80 -18.39
C TRP A 199 -0.47 11.72 -17.44
N LEU A 200 -1.76 11.46 -17.21
CA LEU A 200 -2.57 12.18 -16.21
C LEU A 200 -2.05 12.03 -14.77
N LEU A 201 -1.29 10.96 -14.49
CA LEU A 201 -0.62 10.77 -13.20
C LEU A 201 0.68 11.57 -13.09
N ALA A 202 1.26 12.07 -14.18
CA ALA A 202 2.52 12.80 -14.18
C ALA A 202 2.52 14.04 -13.27
N PRO A 203 1.55 14.97 -13.34
CA PRO A 203 1.55 16.14 -12.45
C PRO A 203 1.44 15.74 -10.97
N LEU A 204 0.60 14.77 -10.64
CA LEU A 204 0.45 14.26 -9.27
C LEU A 204 1.71 13.56 -8.77
N THR A 205 2.38 12.82 -9.65
CA THR A 205 3.67 12.16 -9.37
C THR A 205 4.75 13.20 -9.08
N LEU A 206 4.79 14.27 -9.87
CA LEU A 206 5.74 15.37 -9.66
C LEU A 206 5.48 16.06 -8.30
N ILE A 207 4.22 16.32 -7.95
CA ILE A 207 3.85 16.89 -6.65
C ILE A 207 4.33 15.99 -5.49
N VAL A 208 4.11 14.68 -5.58
CA VAL A 208 4.56 13.72 -4.56
C VAL A 208 6.07 13.70 -4.42
N LEU A 209 6.81 13.65 -5.53
CA LEU A 209 8.27 13.61 -5.49
C LEU A 209 8.87 14.92 -4.97
N LEU A 210 8.48 16.07 -5.54
CA LEU A 210 8.98 17.38 -5.13
C LEU A 210 8.62 17.68 -3.68
N GLY A 211 7.38 17.38 -3.28
CA GLY A 211 6.92 17.57 -1.91
C GLY A 211 7.59 16.63 -0.91
N GLY A 212 7.82 15.37 -1.28
CA GLY A 212 8.62 14.42 -0.50
C GLY A 212 10.04 14.93 -0.22
N MET A 213 10.62 15.67 -1.18
CA MET A 213 11.94 16.30 -1.07
C MET A 213 11.95 17.66 -0.35
N LEU A 214 10.81 18.16 0.14
CA LEU A 214 10.78 19.37 0.99
C LEU A 214 11.20 19.04 2.43
N PRO A 215 11.87 19.97 3.15
CA PRO A 215 12.24 19.76 4.55
C PRO A 215 11.07 19.28 5.43
N PRO A 216 11.32 18.42 6.42
CA PRO A 216 10.27 17.90 7.29
C PRO A 216 9.68 19.01 8.16
N GLN A 217 8.36 19.17 8.11
CA GLN A 217 7.62 20.14 8.92
C GLN A 217 6.69 19.47 9.93
N ASP A 218 6.17 18.29 9.60
CA ASP A 218 5.23 17.55 10.44
C ASP A 218 5.85 17.13 11.78
N PHE A 219 5.02 17.19 12.83
CA PHE A 219 5.43 16.87 14.19
C PHE A 219 5.96 15.43 14.30
N ASP A 220 5.22 14.43 13.82
CA ASP A 220 5.61 13.02 13.98
C ASP A 220 6.90 12.71 13.21
N VAL A 221 7.08 13.39 12.07
CA VAL A 221 8.25 13.21 11.22
C VAL A 221 9.51 13.72 11.90
N ARG A 222 9.40 14.87 12.56
CA ARG A 222 10.48 15.48 13.33
C ARG A 222 10.68 14.84 14.70
N GLU A 223 9.63 14.28 15.29
CA GLU A 223 9.68 13.64 16.60
C GLU A 223 10.33 12.26 16.52
N TYR A 224 9.93 11.43 15.55
CA TYR A 224 10.45 10.06 15.49
C TYR A 224 10.71 9.50 14.09
N HIS A 225 9.99 9.88 13.03
CA HIS A 225 10.23 9.21 11.74
C HIS A 225 11.62 9.46 11.15
N LEU A 226 12.19 10.66 11.35
CA LEU A 226 13.56 10.98 10.92
C LEU A 226 14.53 11.15 12.09
N GLN A 227 14.03 11.60 13.24
CA GLN A 227 14.86 11.86 14.41
C GLN A 227 15.42 10.56 15.01
N VAL A 228 14.63 9.49 15.11
CA VAL A 228 15.11 8.22 15.65
C VAL A 228 16.15 7.56 14.73
N PRO A 229 15.92 7.40 13.41
CA PRO A 229 16.96 6.90 12.51
C PRO A 229 18.24 7.74 12.53
N LYS A 230 18.12 9.07 12.65
CA LYS A 230 19.27 9.97 12.80
C LYS A 230 20.06 9.64 14.07
N GLU A 231 19.40 9.55 15.23
CA GLU A 231 20.07 9.25 16.50
C GLU A 231 20.77 7.88 16.46
N TRP A 232 20.11 6.85 15.93
CA TRP A 232 20.74 5.54 15.74
C TRP A 232 21.93 5.59 14.80
N TYR A 233 21.81 6.28 13.67
CA TYR A 233 22.93 6.47 12.74
C TYR A 233 24.11 7.19 13.42
N GLN A 234 23.85 8.27 14.16
CA GLN A 234 24.89 9.04 14.87
C GLN A 234 25.52 8.24 16.02
N GLY A 235 24.75 7.36 16.68
CA GLY A 235 25.25 6.41 17.68
C GLY A 235 25.94 5.18 17.07
N GLY A 236 25.88 4.99 15.75
CA GLY A 236 26.46 3.85 15.03
C GLY A 236 25.69 2.54 15.21
N ARG A 237 24.65 2.50 16.05
CA ARG A 237 23.89 1.30 16.39
C ARG A 237 22.42 1.63 16.66
N ILE A 238 21.56 0.63 16.49
CA ILE A 238 20.17 0.71 16.95
C ILE A 238 20.16 0.40 18.43
N GLU A 239 19.72 1.35 19.25
CA GLU A 239 19.68 1.25 20.71
C GLU A 239 18.39 1.79 21.31
N PHE A 240 18.21 1.54 22.61
CA PHE A 240 17.09 2.07 23.37
C PHE A 240 17.23 3.59 23.55
N LEU A 241 16.20 4.35 23.16
CA LEU A 241 16.16 5.80 23.38
C LEU A 241 15.24 6.11 24.58
N PRO A 242 15.79 6.44 25.77
CA PRO A 242 15.01 6.61 26.99
C PRO A 242 14.13 7.88 26.98
N HIS A 243 14.52 8.89 26.19
CA HIS A 243 13.79 10.15 26.05
C HIS A 243 12.67 10.10 25.00
N ASN A 244 12.69 9.11 24.09
CA ASN A 244 11.73 9.01 22.99
C ASN A 244 11.03 7.64 22.98
N VAL A 245 9.78 7.61 23.45
CA VAL A 245 9.00 6.37 23.52
C VAL A 245 8.75 5.74 22.15
N TYR A 246 8.59 6.56 21.11
CA TYR A 246 8.29 6.12 19.75
C TYR A 246 9.51 5.48 19.08
N GLY A 247 10.72 5.90 19.46
CA GLY A 247 11.96 5.31 18.95
C GLY A 247 12.14 3.83 19.28
N ASN A 248 11.32 3.31 20.19
CA ASN A 248 11.36 1.90 20.58
C ASN A 248 10.25 1.06 19.94
N MET A 249 9.45 1.64 19.04
CA MET A 249 8.51 0.90 18.20
C MET A 249 9.20 0.31 16.94
N PRO A 250 8.51 -0.53 16.16
CA PRO A 250 8.94 -0.88 14.81
C PRO A 250 9.00 0.36 13.92
N LEU A 251 10.14 0.57 13.26
CA LEU A 251 10.44 1.71 12.38
C LEU A 251 10.87 1.21 10.99
N GLY A 252 10.16 0.21 10.47
CA GLY A 252 10.54 -0.56 9.29
C GLY A 252 10.67 0.24 8.00
N ALA A 253 9.85 1.28 7.80
CA ALA A 253 9.98 2.15 6.62
C ALA A 253 11.05 3.24 6.86
N GLU A 254 11.17 3.69 8.09
CA GLU A 254 12.00 4.81 8.51
C GLU A 254 13.49 4.45 8.52
N VAL A 255 13.85 3.22 8.88
CA VAL A 255 15.24 2.74 8.80
C VAL A 255 15.81 2.76 7.39
N LEU A 256 14.97 2.83 6.35
CA LEU A 256 15.44 3.00 4.96
C LEU A 256 16.14 4.34 4.72
N SER A 257 16.04 5.29 5.65
CA SER A 257 16.85 6.51 5.63
C SER A 257 18.32 6.27 5.97
N ILE A 258 18.63 5.26 6.79
CA ILE A 258 19.99 5.02 7.32
C ILE A 258 21.00 4.63 6.23
N PRO A 259 20.70 3.74 5.27
CA PRO A 259 21.63 3.47 4.17
C PRO A 259 22.01 4.73 3.40
N ALA A 260 21.05 5.65 3.21
CA ALA A 260 21.33 6.93 2.56
C ALA A 260 22.19 7.85 3.44
N MET A 261 21.93 7.91 4.76
CA MET A 261 22.76 8.66 5.71
C MET A 261 24.21 8.16 5.72
N ALA A 262 24.41 6.84 5.65
CA ALA A 262 25.72 6.22 5.71
C ALA A 262 26.55 6.38 4.43
N ILE A 263 25.91 6.51 3.26
CA ILE A 263 26.58 6.65 1.97
C ILE A 263 26.78 8.12 1.57
N TRP A 264 25.91 9.02 2.06
CA TRP A 264 25.99 10.42 1.68
C TRP A 264 27.29 11.08 2.17
N PRO A 265 28.03 11.79 1.31
CA PRO A 265 29.32 12.36 1.67
C PRO A 265 29.20 13.62 2.55
N GLY A 266 30.18 13.80 3.44
CA GLY A 266 30.36 15.02 4.24
C GLY A 266 29.59 15.05 5.56
N GLU A 267 29.86 16.07 6.37
CA GLU A 267 29.35 16.19 7.76
C GLU A 267 27.82 16.28 7.85
N ASN A 268 27.18 16.79 6.80
CA ASN A 268 25.72 16.87 6.68
C ASN A 268 25.09 15.63 6.02
N GLY A 269 25.83 14.51 5.92
CA GLY A 269 25.34 13.27 5.32
C GLY A 269 24.07 12.73 5.98
N TRP A 270 23.94 12.87 7.30
CA TRP A 270 22.73 12.48 8.02
C TRP A 270 21.49 13.26 7.55
N TRP A 271 21.62 14.56 7.26
CA TRP A 271 20.49 15.41 6.86
C TRP A 271 20.02 15.06 5.46
N TRP A 272 20.95 14.98 4.51
CA TRP A 272 20.60 14.63 3.14
C TRP A 272 20.14 13.17 3.01
N GLY A 273 20.73 12.26 3.79
CA GLY A 273 20.24 10.89 3.93
C GLY A 273 18.80 10.83 4.49
N ALA A 274 18.48 11.64 5.50
CA ALA A 274 17.11 11.77 6.00
C ALA A 274 16.14 12.24 4.90
N MET A 275 16.56 13.21 4.08
CA MET A 275 15.78 13.72 2.95
C MET A 275 15.57 12.65 1.86
N VAL A 276 16.57 11.82 1.58
CA VAL A 276 16.43 10.64 0.70
C VAL A 276 15.44 9.64 1.29
N GLY A 277 15.56 9.32 2.58
CA GLY A 277 14.62 8.44 3.28
C GLY A 277 13.18 8.95 3.22
N LYS A 278 12.97 10.25 3.44
CA LYS A 278 11.67 10.92 3.29
C LYS A 278 11.12 10.80 1.86
N THR A 279 11.99 10.91 0.87
CA THR A 279 11.64 10.73 -0.55
C THR A 279 11.24 9.27 -0.85
N ILE A 280 11.89 8.28 -0.23
CA ILE A 280 11.50 6.87 -0.32
C ILE A 280 10.14 6.64 0.34
N LEU A 281 9.91 7.21 1.54
CA LEU A 281 8.62 7.19 2.24
C LEU A 281 7.49 7.76 1.37
N ALA A 282 7.72 8.91 0.72
CA ALA A 282 6.78 9.49 -0.23
C ALA A 282 6.54 8.56 -1.45
N SER A 283 7.59 7.90 -1.92
CA SER A 283 7.53 6.99 -3.07
C SER A 283 6.64 5.76 -2.84
N PHE A 284 6.39 5.36 -1.58
CA PHE A 284 5.40 4.31 -1.29
C PHE A 284 3.98 4.67 -1.78
N GLY A 285 3.63 5.95 -1.84
CA GLY A 285 2.36 6.39 -2.44
C GLY A 285 2.30 6.12 -3.95
N LEU A 286 3.42 6.34 -4.65
CA LEU A 286 3.55 6.02 -6.08
C LEU A 286 3.55 4.51 -6.33
N LEU A 287 4.27 3.75 -5.50
CA LEU A 287 4.26 2.29 -5.55
C LEU A 287 2.86 1.72 -5.29
N THR A 288 2.12 2.29 -4.32
CA THR A 288 0.72 1.94 -4.06
C THR A 288 -0.17 2.27 -5.26
N THR A 289 0.04 3.42 -5.91
CA THR A 289 -0.67 3.80 -7.13
C THR A 289 -0.43 2.79 -8.26
N GLY A 290 0.83 2.37 -8.45
CA GLY A 290 1.20 1.30 -9.38
C GLY A 290 0.54 -0.05 -9.03
N ALA A 291 0.49 -0.40 -7.74
CA ALA A 291 -0.19 -1.60 -7.25
C ALA A 291 -1.69 -1.58 -7.56
N ILE A 292 -2.37 -0.46 -7.29
CA ILE A 292 -3.79 -0.26 -7.60
C ILE A 292 -4.03 -0.42 -9.10
N TYR A 293 -3.19 0.18 -9.94
CA TYR A 293 -3.31 0.06 -11.38
C TYR A 293 -3.18 -1.40 -11.84
N LEU A 294 -2.11 -2.10 -11.44
CA LEU A 294 -1.90 -3.50 -11.86
C LEU A 294 -2.98 -4.44 -11.34
N PHE A 295 -3.39 -4.27 -10.08
CA PHE A 295 -4.50 -5.02 -9.49
C PHE A 295 -5.79 -4.75 -10.27
N GLY A 296 -6.15 -3.47 -10.46
CA GLY A 296 -7.37 -3.07 -11.13
C GLY A 296 -7.44 -3.60 -12.57
N ARG A 297 -6.30 -3.64 -13.28
CA ARG A 297 -6.21 -4.21 -14.62
C ARG A 297 -6.48 -5.71 -14.61
N ARG A 298 -5.90 -6.43 -13.66
CA ARG A 298 -6.01 -7.88 -13.56
C ARG A 298 -7.42 -8.37 -13.21
N TRP A 299 -8.12 -7.70 -12.30
CA TRP A 299 -9.44 -8.15 -11.83
C TRP A 299 -10.63 -7.37 -12.39
N PHE A 300 -10.42 -6.14 -12.87
CA PHE A 300 -11.48 -5.27 -13.37
C PHE A 300 -11.28 -4.93 -14.86
N SER A 301 -10.70 -3.77 -15.18
CA SER A 301 -10.46 -3.31 -16.55
C SER A 301 -9.41 -2.20 -16.56
N ASP A 302 -8.81 -1.93 -17.72
CA ASP A 302 -7.80 -0.87 -17.88
C ASP A 302 -8.33 0.51 -17.47
N THR A 303 -9.56 0.86 -17.87
CA THR A 303 -10.19 2.13 -17.48
C THR A 303 -10.45 2.20 -15.98
N ALA A 304 -10.99 1.14 -15.37
CA ALA A 304 -11.22 1.10 -13.92
C ALA A 304 -9.91 1.26 -13.15
N ALA A 305 -8.85 0.60 -13.61
CA ALA A 305 -7.53 0.67 -13.02
C ALA A 305 -6.93 2.07 -13.07
N LEU A 306 -7.01 2.73 -14.24
CA LEU A 306 -6.50 4.09 -14.42
C LEU A 306 -7.26 5.08 -13.54
N VAL A 307 -8.61 5.02 -13.54
CA VAL A 307 -9.42 5.91 -12.69
C VAL A 307 -9.14 5.66 -11.21
N ALA A 308 -9.02 4.40 -10.79
CA ALA A 308 -8.64 4.05 -9.41
C ALA A 308 -7.29 4.68 -9.03
N ALA A 309 -6.28 4.57 -9.88
CA ALA A 309 -4.96 5.14 -9.66
C ALA A 309 -5.01 6.69 -9.56
N ILE A 310 -5.72 7.35 -10.47
CA ILE A 310 -5.88 8.82 -10.48
C ILE A 310 -6.62 9.29 -9.23
N VAL A 311 -7.77 8.70 -8.93
CA VAL A 311 -8.60 9.08 -7.76
C VAL A 311 -7.83 8.85 -6.46
N PHE A 312 -7.06 7.76 -6.36
CA PHE A 312 -6.21 7.49 -5.21
C PHE A 312 -5.14 8.57 -5.05
N LEU A 313 -4.31 8.80 -6.07
CA LEU A 313 -3.17 9.71 -5.95
C LEU A 313 -3.62 11.18 -5.81
N ALA A 314 -4.77 11.53 -6.39
CA ALA A 314 -5.39 12.84 -6.22
C ALA A 314 -6.12 13.01 -4.88
N THR A 315 -6.26 11.97 -4.07
CA THR A 315 -6.91 12.09 -2.76
C THR A 315 -6.03 12.92 -1.81
N PRO A 316 -6.52 14.03 -1.24
CA PRO A 316 -5.66 14.92 -0.45
C PRO A 316 -5.00 14.25 0.76
N TRP A 317 -5.64 13.27 1.40
CA TRP A 317 -5.01 12.44 2.46
C TRP A 317 -3.76 11.71 1.96
N VAL A 318 -3.79 11.18 0.73
CA VAL A 318 -2.65 10.49 0.12
C VAL A 318 -1.52 11.48 -0.11
N LEU A 319 -1.82 12.62 -0.73
CA LEU A 319 -0.84 13.69 -0.93
C LEU A 319 -0.26 14.18 0.40
N HIS A 320 -1.09 14.45 1.40
CA HIS A 320 -0.66 14.92 2.72
C HIS A 320 0.32 13.95 3.39
N VAL A 321 0.04 12.65 3.38
CA VAL A 321 0.91 11.62 3.96
C VAL A 321 2.22 11.50 3.17
N CYS A 322 2.16 11.48 1.84
CA CYS A 322 3.35 11.43 0.99
C CYS A 322 4.26 12.64 1.19
N LEU A 323 3.70 13.84 1.13
CA LEU A 323 4.44 15.10 1.19
C LEU A 323 5.17 15.27 2.53
N ASN A 324 4.54 14.87 3.63
CA ASN A 324 5.16 14.93 4.94
C ASN A 324 6.16 13.78 5.18
N GLY A 325 6.08 12.68 4.43
CA GLY A 325 6.94 11.50 4.64
C GLY A 325 6.47 10.65 5.81
N LEU A 326 5.15 10.55 5.98
CA LEU A 326 4.51 9.74 7.01
C LEU A 326 4.41 8.26 6.57
N VAL A 327 4.50 7.34 7.53
CA VAL A 327 4.63 5.89 7.29
C VAL A 327 3.36 5.21 6.75
N GLU A 328 2.20 5.86 6.81
CA GLU A 328 0.92 5.24 6.45
C GLU A 328 0.88 4.71 5.00
N MET A 329 1.59 5.33 4.06
CA MET A 329 1.69 4.81 2.68
C MET A 329 2.47 3.51 2.58
N ALA A 330 3.49 3.29 3.43
CA ALA A 330 4.21 2.02 3.46
C ALA A 330 3.30 0.89 3.95
N VAL A 331 2.52 1.14 5.01
CA VAL A 331 1.50 0.20 5.52
C VAL A 331 0.45 -0.10 4.44
N ALA A 332 -0.02 0.94 3.73
CA ALA A 332 -0.98 0.80 2.64
C ALA A 332 -0.43 -0.06 1.49
N PHE A 333 0.82 0.19 1.08
CA PHE A 333 1.48 -0.56 0.01
C PHE A 333 1.65 -2.03 0.37
N TYR A 334 2.26 -2.32 1.52
CA TYR A 334 2.49 -3.69 1.97
C TYR A 334 1.18 -4.44 2.20
N GLY A 335 0.17 -3.79 2.78
CA GLY A 335 -1.16 -4.35 2.96
C GLY A 335 -1.85 -4.68 1.64
N LEU A 336 -1.82 -3.77 0.66
CA LEU A 336 -2.39 -4.02 -0.67
C LEU A 336 -1.67 -5.15 -1.39
N MET A 337 -0.33 -5.20 -1.34
CA MET A 337 0.44 -6.28 -1.96
C MET A 337 0.18 -7.63 -1.27
N ALA A 338 -0.04 -7.65 0.05
CA ALA A 338 -0.45 -8.85 0.77
C ALA A 338 -1.84 -9.34 0.33
N VAL A 339 -2.82 -8.44 0.21
CA VAL A 339 -4.15 -8.75 -0.34
C VAL A 339 -4.04 -9.27 -1.78
N TYR A 340 -3.19 -8.65 -2.61
CA TYR A 340 -2.92 -9.08 -3.98
C TYR A 340 -2.41 -10.53 -3.99
N ALA A 341 -1.36 -10.84 -3.21
CA ALA A 341 -0.81 -12.19 -3.11
C ALA A 341 -1.83 -13.21 -2.60
N THR A 342 -2.68 -12.86 -1.62
CA THR A 342 -3.77 -13.72 -1.13
C THR A 342 -4.79 -14.03 -2.22
N LEU A 343 -5.14 -13.07 -3.08
CA LEU A 343 -6.05 -13.31 -4.19
C LEU A 343 -5.43 -14.13 -5.33
N LEU A 344 -4.11 -14.02 -5.53
CA LEU A 344 -3.36 -14.89 -6.45
C LEU A 344 -3.33 -16.34 -5.94
N TRP A 345 -3.09 -16.54 -4.64
CA TRP A 345 -3.20 -17.86 -4.03
C TRP A 345 -4.58 -18.49 -4.27
N ARG A 346 -5.67 -17.71 -4.17
CA ARG A 346 -7.02 -18.23 -4.40
C ARG A 346 -7.19 -18.81 -5.82
N GLN A 347 -6.50 -18.27 -6.82
CA GLN A 347 -6.50 -18.80 -8.19
C GLN A 347 -5.68 -20.10 -8.30
N GLN A 348 -4.71 -20.30 -7.41
CA GLN A 348 -3.83 -21.47 -7.37
C GLN A 348 -3.62 -22.00 -5.93
N PRO A 349 -4.64 -22.60 -5.30
CA PRO A 349 -4.60 -22.93 -3.86
C PRO A 349 -3.50 -23.91 -3.44
N GLU A 350 -2.93 -24.64 -4.39
CA GLU A 350 -1.79 -25.56 -4.23
C GLU A 350 -0.45 -24.84 -3.97
N ARG A 351 -0.32 -23.60 -4.45
CA ARG A 351 0.94 -22.85 -4.44
C ARG A 351 1.16 -22.14 -3.10
N LEU A 352 1.82 -22.81 -2.15
CA LEU A 352 2.13 -22.27 -0.81
C LEU A 352 3.05 -21.04 -0.80
N ALA A 353 3.77 -20.79 -1.90
CA ALA A 353 4.58 -19.59 -2.04
C ALA A 353 3.74 -18.29 -1.99
N TRP A 354 2.47 -18.33 -2.43
CA TRP A 354 1.59 -17.15 -2.38
C TRP A 354 1.15 -16.78 -0.94
N PRO A 355 0.69 -17.71 -0.09
CA PRO A 355 0.49 -17.44 1.34
C PRO A 355 1.75 -17.00 2.06
N GLY A 356 2.92 -17.57 1.71
CA GLY A 356 4.20 -17.13 2.27
C GLY A 356 4.54 -15.69 1.88
N LEU A 357 4.33 -15.33 0.62
CA LEU A 357 4.52 -13.96 0.14
C LEU A 357 3.54 -12.98 0.80
N ALA A 358 2.25 -13.38 0.92
CA ALA A 358 1.24 -12.59 1.60
C ALA A 358 1.59 -12.37 3.09
N GLY A 359 2.08 -13.42 3.77
CA GLY A 359 2.52 -13.34 5.16
C GLY A 359 3.72 -12.42 5.34
N PHE A 360 4.75 -12.57 4.51
CA PHE A 360 5.92 -11.70 4.55
C PHE A 360 5.55 -10.22 4.32
N LEU A 361 4.69 -9.92 3.34
CA LEU A 361 4.22 -8.56 3.08
C LEU A 361 3.34 -8.01 4.22
N ALA A 362 2.46 -8.83 4.79
CA ALA A 362 1.65 -8.43 5.95
C ALA A 362 2.54 -8.14 7.17
N GLY A 363 3.56 -8.97 7.42
CA GLY A 363 4.56 -8.72 8.46
C GLY A 363 5.40 -7.46 8.17
N SER A 364 5.71 -7.18 6.90
CA SER A 364 6.39 -5.93 6.51
C SER A 364 5.55 -4.69 6.88
N ALA A 365 4.23 -4.76 6.76
CA ALA A 365 3.33 -3.71 7.24
C ALA A 365 3.35 -3.58 8.77
N VAL A 366 3.44 -4.68 9.51
CA VAL A 366 3.61 -4.69 10.98
C VAL A 366 4.93 -4.05 11.39
N ALA A 367 6.01 -4.34 10.66
CA ALA A 367 7.31 -3.73 10.87
C ALA A 367 7.28 -2.20 10.69
N CYS A 368 6.34 -1.67 9.91
CA CYS A 368 6.12 -0.23 9.75
C CYS A 368 5.22 0.35 10.86
N LYS A 369 4.21 -0.39 11.32
CA LYS A 369 3.31 0.07 12.39
C LYS A 369 2.51 -1.08 13.03
N TYR A 370 2.49 -1.14 14.36
CA TYR A 370 1.76 -2.17 15.11
C TYR A 370 0.28 -2.40 14.71
N PRO A 371 -0.54 -1.38 14.40
CA PRO A 371 -1.94 -1.59 14.03
C PRO A 371 -2.13 -2.51 12.82
N ALA A 372 -1.11 -2.69 11.96
CA ALA A 372 -1.18 -3.62 10.84
C ALA A 372 -1.42 -5.09 11.27
N VAL A 373 -1.09 -5.48 12.51
CA VAL A 373 -1.45 -6.81 13.04
C VAL A 373 -2.96 -6.99 13.00
N LEU A 374 -3.68 -6.00 13.54
CA LEU A 374 -5.14 -6.01 13.57
C LEU A 374 -5.73 -5.76 12.19
N LEU A 375 -5.23 -4.77 11.45
CA LEU A 375 -5.87 -4.29 10.22
C LEU A 375 -5.54 -5.12 8.98
N ILE A 376 -4.45 -5.90 8.99
CA ILE A 376 -3.96 -6.65 7.82
C ILE A 376 -3.75 -8.13 8.17
N VAL A 377 -2.92 -8.44 9.18
CA VAL A 377 -2.54 -9.84 9.47
C VAL A 377 -3.76 -10.68 9.86
N PHE A 378 -4.58 -10.24 10.81
CA PHE A 378 -5.76 -10.98 11.25
C PHE A 378 -6.80 -11.23 10.16
N PRO A 379 -7.30 -10.23 9.40
CA PRO A 379 -8.29 -10.49 8.37
C PRO A 379 -7.75 -11.39 7.25
N LEU A 380 -6.47 -11.27 6.88
CA LEU A 380 -5.87 -12.16 5.88
C LEU A 380 -5.69 -13.58 6.42
N LEU A 381 -5.25 -13.75 7.66
CA LEU A 381 -5.12 -15.05 8.30
C LEU A 381 -6.47 -15.77 8.38
N ILE A 382 -7.52 -15.08 8.82
CA ILE A 382 -8.90 -15.61 8.87
C ILE A 382 -9.36 -15.99 7.46
N TYR A 383 -9.14 -15.11 6.48
CA TYR A 383 -9.51 -15.38 5.09
C TYR A 383 -8.82 -16.65 4.55
N LEU A 384 -7.51 -16.76 4.75
CA LEU A 384 -6.72 -17.93 4.35
C LEU A 384 -7.18 -19.20 5.05
N ALA A 385 -7.40 -19.15 6.37
CA ALA A 385 -7.87 -20.28 7.16
C ALA A 385 -9.22 -20.81 6.65
N VAL A 386 -10.18 -19.92 6.38
CA VAL A 386 -11.51 -20.28 5.89
C VAL A 386 -11.45 -20.88 4.48
N HIS A 387 -10.61 -20.33 3.60
CA HIS A 387 -10.56 -20.75 2.19
C HIS A 387 -9.60 -21.91 1.92
N ALA A 388 -8.69 -22.25 2.85
CA ALA A 388 -7.72 -23.32 2.68
C ALA A 388 -8.30 -24.72 2.95
N GLY A 389 -9.48 -24.81 3.56
CA GLY A 389 -10.13 -26.08 3.90
C GLY A 389 -9.21 -27.01 4.68
N ARG A 390 -9.01 -28.24 4.20
CA ARG A 390 -8.12 -29.24 4.84
C ARG A 390 -6.65 -28.81 4.93
N ARG A 391 -6.20 -27.85 4.11
CA ARG A 391 -4.82 -27.34 4.14
C ARG A 391 -4.63 -26.14 5.06
N ALA A 392 -5.68 -25.71 5.78
CA ALA A 392 -5.61 -24.57 6.67
C ALA A 392 -4.40 -24.61 7.61
N PRO A 393 -4.05 -25.74 8.28
CA PRO A 393 -2.88 -25.76 9.17
C PRO A 393 -1.57 -25.40 8.46
N THR A 394 -1.32 -25.94 7.27
CA THR A 394 -0.11 -25.67 6.49
C THR A 394 -0.09 -24.23 5.97
N VAL A 395 -1.22 -23.73 5.45
CA VAL A 395 -1.33 -22.36 4.94
C VAL A 395 -1.14 -21.34 6.08
N ILE A 396 -1.78 -21.57 7.22
CA ILE A 396 -1.63 -20.75 8.44
C ILE A 396 -0.19 -20.77 8.92
N LEU A 397 0.45 -21.95 8.98
CA LEU A 397 1.83 -22.07 9.41
C LEU A 397 2.76 -21.28 8.49
N VAL A 398 2.67 -21.48 7.17
CA VAL A 398 3.51 -20.77 6.18
C VAL A 398 3.30 -19.26 6.26
N PHE A 399 2.05 -18.81 6.33
CA PHE A 399 1.72 -17.39 6.47
C PHE A 399 2.29 -16.82 7.78
N THR A 400 2.10 -17.49 8.91
CA THR A 400 2.54 -17.00 10.22
C THR A 400 4.05 -16.99 10.35
N VAL A 401 4.74 -18.02 9.85
CA VAL A 401 6.20 -18.06 9.82
C VAL A 401 6.75 -16.89 9.01
N THR A 402 6.17 -16.61 7.84
CA THR A 402 6.66 -15.51 6.99
C THR A 402 6.30 -14.13 7.52
N VAL A 403 5.17 -13.96 8.21
CA VAL A 403 4.89 -12.75 9.03
C VAL A 403 6.01 -12.54 10.05
N SER A 404 6.32 -13.58 10.82
CA SER A 404 7.38 -13.54 11.84
C SER A 404 8.77 -13.29 11.25
N LEU A 405 9.08 -13.78 10.05
CA LEU A 405 10.34 -13.46 9.37
C LEU A 405 10.43 -11.97 9.00
N ALA A 406 9.31 -11.36 8.59
CA ALA A 406 9.29 -9.98 8.15
C ALA A 406 9.31 -8.95 9.29
N CYS A 407 8.74 -9.27 10.46
CA CYS A 407 8.68 -8.34 11.58
C CYS A 407 9.35 -8.82 12.86
N GLY A 408 9.63 -10.12 13.02
CA GLY A 408 10.08 -10.71 14.29
C GLY A 408 11.36 -10.11 14.83
N LEU A 409 12.28 -9.68 13.96
CA LEU A 409 13.51 -9.00 14.38
C LEU A 409 13.21 -7.71 15.16
N TRP A 410 12.15 -6.96 14.80
CA TRP A 410 11.71 -5.78 15.54
C TRP A 410 11.17 -6.11 16.94
N PHE A 411 10.45 -7.23 17.10
CA PHE A 411 9.97 -7.66 18.41
C PHE A 411 11.12 -8.17 19.27
N ALA A 412 12.07 -8.90 18.68
CA ALA A 412 13.29 -9.31 19.36
C ALA A 412 14.13 -8.11 19.82
N LYS A 413 14.19 -7.02 19.03
CA LYS A 413 14.82 -5.74 19.45
C LYS A 413 14.24 -5.31 20.78
N ASN A 414 12.92 -5.28 20.83
CA ASN A 414 12.20 -4.70 21.95
C ASN A 414 12.29 -5.61 23.19
N ILE A 415 12.31 -6.94 23.02
CA ILE A 415 12.61 -7.87 24.12
C ILE A 415 14.00 -7.58 24.71
N VAL A 416 15.04 -7.52 23.87
CA VAL A 416 16.41 -7.34 24.33
C VAL A 416 16.61 -5.97 24.99
N MET A 417 16.05 -4.92 24.38
CA MET A 417 16.28 -3.54 24.82
C MET A 417 15.37 -3.10 25.97
N THR A 418 14.19 -3.69 26.11
CA THR A 418 13.17 -3.20 27.04
C THR A 418 12.54 -4.27 27.91
N GLY A 419 12.78 -5.55 27.65
CA GLY A 419 12.04 -6.67 28.25
C GLY A 419 10.63 -6.87 27.69
N ASN A 420 10.12 -5.97 26.84
CA ASN A 420 8.76 -6.01 26.31
C ASN A 420 8.77 -6.14 24.77
N PRO A 421 8.26 -7.23 24.16
CA PRO A 421 8.25 -7.41 22.71
C PRO A 421 7.41 -6.39 21.95
N THR A 422 6.40 -5.82 22.61
CA THR A 422 5.42 -4.89 22.03
C THR A 422 5.61 -3.46 22.53
N TYR A 423 6.78 -3.12 23.08
CA TYR A 423 7.03 -1.82 23.70
C TYR A 423 6.56 -0.64 22.82
N PRO A 424 5.86 0.38 23.39
CA PRO A 424 5.45 0.54 24.79
C PRO A 424 4.08 -0.10 25.13
N LEU A 425 3.50 -0.87 24.21
CA LEU A 425 2.19 -1.49 24.39
C LEU A 425 2.26 -2.67 25.37
N LEU A 426 1.10 -3.01 25.94
CA LEU A 426 0.93 -4.17 26.84
C LEU A 426 1.93 -4.17 28.02
N SER A 427 2.29 -2.98 28.51
CA SER A 427 3.24 -2.83 29.63
C SER A 427 2.76 -3.48 30.92
N ASP A 428 1.46 -3.64 31.11
CA ASP A 428 0.90 -4.30 32.30
C ASP A 428 1.19 -5.82 32.29
N TRP A 429 1.49 -6.39 31.12
CA TRP A 429 1.75 -7.82 30.94
C TRP A 429 3.25 -8.12 30.85
N PHE A 430 4.00 -7.29 30.11
CA PHE A 430 5.42 -7.52 29.82
C PHE A 430 6.36 -6.55 30.54
N GLY A 431 5.84 -5.57 31.27
CA GLY A 431 6.66 -4.47 31.80
C GLY A 431 7.20 -3.58 30.69
N GLY A 432 8.44 -3.12 30.85
CA GLY A 432 9.14 -2.30 29.87
C GLY A 432 10.11 -1.33 30.53
N GLU A 433 11.32 -1.26 30.01
CA GLU A 433 12.32 -0.27 30.42
C GLU A 433 11.72 1.15 30.41
N SER A 434 11.96 1.94 31.45
CA SER A 434 11.43 3.31 31.62
C SER A 434 9.90 3.46 31.72
N ARG A 435 9.13 2.36 31.83
CA ARG A 435 7.66 2.37 31.98
C ARG A 435 7.21 2.45 33.44
N SER A 436 7.19 3.65 34.04
CA SER A 436 6.51 3.88 35.31
C SER A 436 4.98 3.78 35.16
N ALA A 437 4.27 3.46 36.25
CA ALA A 437 2.80 3.42 36.27
C ALA A 437 2.17 4.74 35.78
N GLU A 438 2.77 5.87 36.17
CA GLU A 438 2.34 7.21 35.72
C GLU A 438 2.45 7.36 34.20
N ARG A 439 3.62 7.08 33.63
CA ARG A 439 3.85 7.15 32.18
C ARG A 439 2.93 6.16 31.44
N THR A 440 2.52 5.06 32.08
CA THR A 440 1.69 4.01 31.46
C THR A 440 0.28 4.52 31.39
N GLY A 441 -0.20 5.12 32.50
CA GLY A 441 -1.45 5.85 32.53
C GLY A 441 -1.48 7.01 31.52
N GLN A 442 -0.37 7.74 31.34
CA GLN A 442 -0.28 8.80 30.31
C GLN A 442 -0.45 8.23 28.91
N TRP A 443 0.28 7.16 28.57
CA TRP A 443 0.17 6.48 27.29
C TRP A 443 -1.26 6.00 27.02
N GLN A 444 -1.86 5.30 27.99
CA GLN A 444 -3.23 4.79 27.89
C GLN A 444 -4.25 5.92 27.74
N ARG A 445 -4.10 7.05 28.44
CA ARG A 445 -4.98 8.21 28.29
C ARG A 445 -4.93 8.81 26.88
N ALA A 446 -3.74 8.88 26.28
CA ALA A 446 -3.54 9.43 24.94
C ALA A 446 -3.99 8.47 23.82
N HIS A 447 -3.91 7.15 24.05
CA HIS A 447 -4.14 6.13 23.01
C HIS A 447 -5.41 5.28 23.19
N GLN A 448 -6.23 5.56 24.21
CA GLN A 448 -7.52 4.91 24.40
C GLN A 448 -8.58 5.42 23.40
N VAL A 449 -9.64 4.63 23.24
CA VAL A 449 -10.86 5.07 22.54
C VAL A 449 -11.39 6.36 23.19
N PRO A 450 -11.61 7.44 22.42
CA PRO A 450 -11.97 8.75 22.95
C PRO A 450 -13.37 8.72 23.58
N ARG A 451 -13.52 9.46 24.68
CA ARG A 451 -14.79 9.62 25.39
C ARG A 451 -15.52 10.88 24.92
N ASP A 452 -16.84 10.82 24.83
CA ASP A 452 -17.69 11.99 24.63
C ASP A 452 -17.79 12.83 25.94
N PRO A 453 -18.42 14.02 25.92
CA PRO A 453 -18.60 14.85 27.12
C PRO A 453 -19.34 14.15 28.27
N ALA A 454 -20.13 13.11 27.97
CA ALA A 454 -20.82 12.28 28.97
C ALA A 454 -19.97 11.09 29.44
N GLY A 455 -18.70 11.01 29.05
CA GLY A 455 -17.77 9.95 29.43
C GLY A 455 -17.93 8.64 28.64
N ARG A 456 -18.81 8.58 27.64
CA ARG A 456 -19.07 7.36 26.87
C ARG A 456 -18.03 7.19 25.77
N ARG A 457 -17.51 5.99 25.60
CA ARG A 457 -16.57 5.64 24.50
C ARG A 457 -17.28 5.36 23.17
N TYR A 458 -18.53 4.96 23.23
CA TYR A 458 -19.32 4.57 22.07
C TYR A 458 -20.67 5.26 22.16
N SER A 459 -20.96 6.15 21.21
CA SER A 459 -22.24 6.82 21.09
C SER A 459 -22.63 6.98 19.62
N VAL A 460 -23.93 7.05 19.35
CA VAL A 460 -24.47 7.26 18.00
C VAL A 460 -23.98 8.59 17.42
N VAL A 461 -23.84 9.62 18.26
CA VAL A 461 -23.32 10.94 17.85
C VAL A 461 -21.86 10.83 17.40
N GLN A 462 -21.01 10.14 18.15
CA GLN A 462 -19.62 9.91 17.75
C GLN A 462 -19.53 9.08 16.46
N LEU A 463 -20.35 8.03 16.34
CA LEU A 463 -20.40 7.21 15.14
C LEU A 463 -20.77 8.05 13.91
N TRP A 464 -21.84 8.85 14.01
CA TRP A 464 -22.27 9.73 12.91
C TRP A 464 -21.23 10.80 12.58
N GLY A 465 -20.55 11.34 13.60
CA GLY A 465 -19.43 12.27 13.42
C GLY A 465 -18.28 11.64 12.62
N SER A 466 -17.82 10.46 13.03
CA SER A 466 -16.75 9.72 12.34
C SER A 466 -17.16 9.28 10.92
N LEU A 467 -18.40 8.81 10.73
CA LEU A 467 -18.93 8.50 9.41
C LEU A 467 -18.99 9.75 8.52
N GLY A 468 -19.37 10.90 9.06
CA GLY A 468 -19.35 12.18 8.35
C GLY A 468 -17.94 12.60 7.93
N GLN A 469 -16.96 12.50 8.84
CA GLN A 469 -15.55 12.79 8.53
C GLN A 469 -15.02 11.88 7.42
N PHE A 470 -15.23 10.57 7.56
CA PHE A 470 -14.82 9.59 6.57
C PHE A 470 -15.55 9.75 5.23
N ALA A 471 -16.85 10.04 5.26
CA ALA A 471 -17.67 10.18 4.06
C ALA A 471 -17.33 11.42 3.26
N GLY A 472 -16.93 12.54 3.88
CA GLY A 472 -16.59 13.75 3.12
C GLY A 472 -16.37 15.04 3.91
N ARG A 473 -16.59 15.08 5.24
CA ARG A 473 -16.34 16.30 6.03
C ARG A 473 -14.86 16.54 6.34
N SER A 474 -14.02 15.51 6.26
CA SER A 474 -12.57 15.69 6.44
C SER A 474 -12.02 16.53 5.28
N ARG A 475 -11.31 17.62 5.60
CA ARG A 475 -10.65 18.50 4.62
C ARG A 475 -9.69 17.78 3.66
N TRP A 476 -9.28 16.57 4.04
CA TRP A 476 -8.31 15.76 3.31
C TRP A 476 -9.00 14.66 2.47
N GLN A 477 -10.32 14.59 2.44
CA GLN A 477 -11.05 13.57 1.70
C GLN A 477 -11.22 13.94 0.21
N SER A 478 -11.39 12.94 -0.65
CA SER A 478 -11.69 13.13 -2.07
C SER A 478 -13.19 13.29 -2.32
N PRO A 479 -13.60 14.23 -3.21
CA PRO A 479 -15.00 14.39 -3.62
C PRO A 479 -15.50 13.23 -4.52
N LEU A 480 -14.63 12.33 -4.96
CA LEU A 480 -15.01 11.24 -5.88
C LEU A 480 -14.85 9.85 -5.25
N LEU A 481 -13.95 9.68 -4.29
CA LEU A 481 -13.56 8.36 -3.79
C LEU A 481 -14.74 7.57 -3.20
N ILE A 482 -15.42 8.13 -2.19
CA ILE A 482 -16.51 7.46 -1.50
C ILE A 482 -17.72 7.18 -2.39
N PRO A 483 -18.31 8.16 -3.11
CA PRO A 483 -19.49 7.89 -3.94
C PRO A 483 -19.20 6.86 -5.04
N LEU A 484 -18.05 6.95 -5.70
CA LEU A 484 -17.68 5.97 -6.72
C LEU A 484 -17.43 4.58 -6.14
N ALA A 485 -16.82 4.48 -4.95
CA ALA A 485 -16.60 3.20 -4.27
C ALA A 485 -17.94 2.53 -3.92
N LEU A 486 -18.92 3.29 -3.42
CA LEU A 486 -20.27 2.79 -3.13
C LEU A 486 -20.97 2.28 -4.40
N LEU A 487 -20.87 3.01 -5.51
CA LEU A 487 -21.37 2.54 -6.81
C LEU A 487 -20.68 1.25 -7.25
N GLY A 488 -19.35 1.16 -7.09
CA GLY A 488 -18.57 -0.04 -7.38
C GLY A 488 -19.01 -1.25 -6.56
N VAL A 489 -19.32 -1.07 -5.28
CA VAL A 489 -19.90 -2.15 -4.44
C VAL A 489 -21.30 -2.51 -4.92
N MET A 490 -22.18 -1.52 -5.08
CA MET A 490 -23.59 -1.74 -5.43
C MET A 490 -23.74 -2.51 -6.74
N TRP A 491 -23.02 -2.10 -7.79
CA TRP A 491 -23.09 -2.72 -9.10
C TRP A 491 -22.18 -3.96 -9.19
N GLY A 492 -21.06 -3.99 -8.47
CA GLY A 492 -20.15 -5.12 -8.40
C GLY A 492 -20.54 -6.23 -7.42
N ARG A 493 -21.65 -6.09 -6.67
CA ARG A 493 -22.06 -6.99 -5.56
C ARG A 493 -22.18 -8.48 -5.90
N ARG A 494 -22.26 -8.84 -7.18
CA ARG A 494 -22.27 -10.25 -7.62
C ARG A 494 -20.87 -10.86 -7.72
N ARG A 495 -19.80 -10.04 -7.71
CA ARG A 495 -18.40 -10.50 -7.80
C ARG A 495 -17.84 -10.73 -6.40
N ARG A 496 -17.30 -11.93 -6.16
CA ARG A 496 -16.77 -12.33 -4.85
C ARG A 496 -15.58 -11.48 -4.41
N GLU A 497 -14.81 -10.98 -5.38
CA GLU A 497 -13.67 -10.09 -5.16
C GLU A 497 -14.14 -8.75 -4.61
N VAL A 498 -15.20 -8.18 -5.18
CA VAL A 498 -15.80 -6.91 -4.73
C VAL A 498 -16.34 -7.04 -3.31
N LEU A 499 -17.05 -8.14 -3.01
CA LEU A 499 -17.55 -8.39 -1.66
C LEU A 499 -16.41 -8.61 -0.66
N GLY A 500 -15.33 -9.31 -1.05
CA GLY A 500 -14.15 -9.50 -0.21
C GLY A 500 -13.44 -8.18 0.12
N LEU A 501 -13.26 -7.31 -0.88
CA LEU A 501 -12.70 -5.97 -0.68
C LEU A 501 -13.60 -5.11 0.21
N ALA A 502 -14.91 -5.10 -0.04
CA ALA A 502 -15.87 -4.35 0.77
C ALA A 502 -15.92 -4.85 2.22
N ALA A 503 -15.85 -6.17 2.44
CA ALA A 503 -15.79 -6.76 3.77
C ALA A 503 -14.50 -6.37 4.50
N LEU A 504 -13.35 -6.38 3.81
CA LEU A 504 -12.08 -5.93 4.39
C LEU A 504 -12.11 -4.43 4.75
N ILE A 505 -12.68 -3.59 3.89
CA ILE A 505 -12.86 -2.16 4.18
C ILE A 505 -13.75 -1.97 5.41
N ALA A 506 -14.90 -2.64 5.45
CA ALA A 506 -15.82 -2.56 6.58
C ALA A 506 -15.16 -3.04 7.87
N TYR A 507 -14.42 -4.15 7.83
CA TYR A 507 -13.64 -4.65 8.96
C TYR A 507 -12.63 -3.61 9.45
N THR A 508 -11.83 -3.03 8.56
CA THR A 508 -10.80 -2.05 8.91
C THR A 508 -11.40 -0.80 9.54
N LEU A 509 -12.51 -0.28 9.00
CA LEU A 509 -13.21 0.88 9.55
C LEU A 509 -13.86 0.57 10.91
N LEU A 510 -14.42 -0.64 11.06
CA LEU A 510 -14.98 -1.08 12.33
C LEU A 510 -13.89 -1.24 13.39
N ALA A 511 -12.77 -1.87 13.06
CA ALA A 511 -11.62 -2.03 13.93
C ALA A 511 -11.03 -0.66 14.32
N TRP A 512 -10.87 0.24 13.35
CA TRP A 512 -10.45 1.62 13.61
C TRP A 512 -11.39 2.31 14.62
N TRP A 513 -12.70 2.23 14.43
CA TRP A 513 -13.66 2.93 15.29
C TRP A 513 -13.81 2.30 16.69
N LEU A 514 -13.75 0.96 16.77
CA LEU A 514 -13.96 0.23 18.03
C LEU A 514 -12.70 0.14 18.90
N LEU A 515 -11.53 0.02 18.28
CA LEU A 515 -10.31 -0.45 18.94
C LEU A 515 -9.15 0.57 18.92
N THR A 516 -9.31 1.72 18.25
CA THR A 516 -8.27 2.76 18.19
C THR A 516 -8.74 4.07 18.80
N HIS A 517 -7.82 5.02 18.98
CA HIS A 517 -8.10 6.37 19.44
C HIS A 517 -8.71 7.28 18.34
N ARG A 518 -9.13 6.70 17.20
CA ARG A 518 -9.91 7.34 16.12
C ARG A 518 -9.26 8.56 15.47
N ILE A 519 -7.93 8.59 15.38
CA ILE A 519 -7.25 9.56 14.52
C ILE A 519 -7.59 9.25 13.05
N GLU A 520 -8.03 10.26 12.31
CA GLU A 520 -8.43 10.15 10.89
C GLU A 520 -7.33 9.52 10.03
N ARG A 521 -6.07 9.90 10.26
CA ARG A 521 -4.91 9.36 9.52
C ARG A 521 -4.82 7.83 9.56
N PHE A 522 -5.37 7.17 10.57
CA PHE A 522 -5.24 5.72 10.73
C PHE A 522 -6.16 4.90 9.81
N TRP A 523 -7.14 5.52 9.14
CA TRP A 523 -7.88 4.85 8.07
C TRP A 523 -7.18 4.96 6.71
N VAL A 524 -6.14 5.80 6.56
CA VAL A 524 -5.47 6.03 5.28
C VAL A 524 -5.00 4.73 4.59
N PRO A 525 -4.51 3.70 5.31
CA PRO A 525 -4.17 2.42 4.69
C PRO A 525 -5.32 1.68 4.00
N VAL A 526 -6.59 2.07 4.23
CA VAL A 526 -7.77 1.50 3.56
C VAL A 526 -8.07 2.13 2.20
N LEU A 527 -7.56 3.34 1.94
CA LEU A 527 -7.84 4.11 0.72
C LEU A 527 -7.52 3.37 -0.59
N PRO A 528 -6.45 2.54 -0.70
CA PRO A 528 -6.20 1.78 -1.93
C PRO A 528 -7.34 0.82 -2.30
N LEU A 529 -7.96 0.18 -1.30
CA LEU A 529 -9.07 -0.74 -1.51
C LEU A 529 -10.34 0.01 -1.94
N LEU A 530 -10.58 1.19 -1.35
CA LEU A 530 -11.67 2.09 -1.78
C LEU A 530 -11.45 2.57 -3.21
N ALA A 531 -10.21 2.92 -3.57
CA ALA A 531 -9.88 3.38 -4.91
C ALA A 531 -10.12 2.32 -5.98
N LEU A 532 -9.79 1.05 -5.69
CA LEU A 532 -10.11 -0.09 -6.56
C LEU A 532 -11.63 -0.20 -6.82
N LEU A 533 -12.45 -0.04 -5.79
CA LEU A 533 -13.90 -0.04 -5.92
C LEU A 533 -14.42 1.22 -6.64
N ALA A 534 -13.80 2.37 -6.40
CA ALA A 534 -14.13 3.63 -7.08
C ALA A 534 -13.86 3.55 -8.59
N GLY A 535 -12.73 2.96 -8.98
CA GLY A 535 -12.44 2.66 -10.38
C GLY A 535 -13.52 1.80 -11.02
N LEU A 536 -13.98 0.75 -10.35
CA LEU A 536 -15.07 -0.09 -10.86
C LEU A 536 -16.39 0.69 -11.02
N GLY A 537 -16.78 1.49 -10.03
CA GLY A 537 -17.98 2.32 -10.09
C GLY A 537 -17.94 3.36 -11.20
N SER A 538 -16.77 3.96 -11.45
CA SER A 538 -16.60 4.97 -12.51
C SER A 538 -16.88 4.43 -13.91
N VAL A 539 -16.41 3.22 -14.24
CA VAL A 539 -16.59 2.62 -15.56
C VAL A 539 -18.07 2.38 -15.85
N GLN A 540 -18.83 1.97 -14.84
CA GLN A 540 -20.26 1.71 -14.96
C GLN A 540 -21.06 3.00 -15.12
N LEU A 541 -20.63 4.08 -14.46
CA LEU A 541 -21.23 5.40 -14.61
C LEU A 541 -20.99 5.98 -16.03
N CYS A 542 -19.77 5.84 -16.58
CA CYS A 542 -19.40 6.39 -17.89
C CYS A 542 -19.96 5.61 -19.10
N ARG A 543 -20.08 4.28 -19.02
CA ARG A 543 -20.55 3.44 -20.15
C ARG A 543 -21.97 3.75 -20.61
N VAL A 544 -22.79 4.40 -19.80
CA VAL A 544 -24.19 4.69 -20.13
C VAL A 544 -24.45 6.16 -20.47
N GLY A 545 -23.56 7.09 -20.08
CA GLY A 545 -23.64 8.49 -20.52
C GLY A 545 -23.53 8.63 -22.04
N LEU A 546 -22.67 7.82 -22.68
CA LEU A 546 -22.44 7.82 -24.13
C LEU A 546 -23.54 7.15 -24.95
N SER A 547 -24.43 6.36 -24.33
CA SER A 547 -25.57 5.72 -25.03
C SER A 547 -26.85 6.57 -24.98
N VAL A 548 -26.84 7.69 -24.25
CA VAL A 548 -27.98 8.65 -24.19
C VAL A 548 -27.74 9.86 -25.10
N THR A 549 -26.50 10.07 -25.59
CA THR A 549 -26.11 11.25 -26.40
C THR A 549 -25.93 11.00 -27.89
N LEU A 550 -26.28 9.81 -28.40
CA LEU A 550 -26.32 9.55 -29.84
C LEU A 550 -27.75 9.13 -30.21
N PRO A 551 -28.57 10.05 -30.77
CA PRO A 551 -29.74 9.66 -31.55
C PRO A 551 -29.35 8.83 -32.78
#